data_AF-A0A9X3MNI7-F1
#
_entry.id   AF-A0A9X3MNI7-F1
#
_cell.length_a   1.000
_cell.length_b   1.000
_cell.length_c   1.000
_cell.angle_alpha   90.00
_cell.angle_beta   90.00
_cell.angle_gamma   90.00
#
_symmetry.space_group_name_H-M   'P 1'
#
loop_
_entity.id
_entity.type
_entity.pdbx_description
1 polymer ?
#
loop_
_entity_poly.entity_id
_entity_poly.type
_entity_poly.pdbx_seq_one_letter_code
_entity_poly.pdbx_strand_id
1 'polypeptide(L)'
;MTATAVVLELPQRVTTPRRVVGALARLEALRIVRHPAFLLGLLGTVYTLIQERGADMQQYWMLSGQAFATLGATTFLAGFLNASRVSRDRAGELYAALPGSDAIRTGAILLSLAAAAAVATVVTVVAWLLAVGPDGRIMIELETLTPSLLEPAQAPLIVMAFGALGVCFGRWTPQPILAPLLTIVVWVGPVAWSIPWVSMETVPSLPYNTDWVVGSAAWHLVFLAGVIATASGLALLRDVRRPDTVLVAAGGALAVALGLALA
;
A
#
# COMPACT_ATOMS: atom_id res chain seq x y z
N MET A 1 -5.07 63.63 -3.11
CA MET A 1 -4.11 62.53 -2.91
C MET A 1 -4.66 61.30 -3.62
N THR A 2 -4.10 60.98 -4.79
CA THR A 2 -4.52 59.86 -5.64
C THR A 2 -3.67 58.64 -5.28
N ALA A 3 -4.31 57.61 -4.71
CA ALA A 3 -3.65 56.35 -4.41
C ALA A 3 -3.52 55.54 -5.71
N THR A 4 -2.33 55.53 -6.30
CA THR A 4 -2.01 54.68 -7.46
C THR A 4 -1.86 53.24 -6.97
N ALA A 5 -2.91 52.44 -7.17
CA ALA A 5 -2.83 51.01 -6.90
C ALA A 5 -1.90 50.36 -7.93
N VAL A 6 -0.69 49.98 -7.50
CA VAL A 6 0.22 49.17 -8.30
C VAL A 6 -0.35 47.76 -8.33
N VAL A 7 -1.02 47.42 -9.44
CA VAL A 7 -1.43 46.04 -9.74
C VAL A 7 -0.16 45.27 -10.09
N LEU A 8 0.39 44.55 -9.11
CA LEU A 8 1.43 43.56 -9.35
C LEU A 8 0.78 42.38 -10.08
N GLU A 9 0.89 42.37 -11.40
CA GLU A 9 0.63 41.17 -12.20
C GLU A 9 1.68 40.13 -11.81
N LEU A 10 1.31 39.26 -10.87
CA LEU A 10 2.12 38.08 -10.57
C LEU A 10 2.22 37.26 -11.85
N PRO A 11 3.44 36.91 -12.30
CA PRO A 11 3.61 36.15 -13.51
C PRO A 11 2.78 34.87 -13.42
N GLN A 12 1.82 34.73 -14.32
CA GLN A 12 1.02 33.51 -14.47
C GLN A 12 1.98 32.38 -14.88
N ARG A 13 2.59 31.72 -13.89
CA ARG A 13 3.22 30.43 -14.13
C ARG A 13 2.09 29.46 -14.43
N VAL A 14 1.84 29.24 -15.72
CA VAL A 14 1.00 28.15 -16.23
C VAL A 14 1.71 26.84 -15.92
N THR A 15 1.67 26.41 -14.66
CA THR A 15 2.15 25.09 -14.28
C THR A 15 1.11 24.08 -14.71
N THR A 16 1.50 23.18 -15.62
CA THR A 16 0.61 22.09 -16.04
C THR A 16 0.24 21.22 -14.82
N PRO A 17 -1.04 20.81 -14.67
CA PRO A 17 -1.50 20.04 -13.51
C PRO A 17 -0.64 18.81 -13.19
N ARG A 18 -0.11 18.14 -14.22
CA ARG A 18 0.78 16.97 -14.09
C ARG A 18 2.08 17.30 -13.33
N ARG A 19 2.70 18.45 -13.58
CA ARG A 19 3.93 18.86 -12.89
C ARG A 19 3.66 19.14 -11.41
N VAL A 20 2.51 19.77 -11.10
CA VAL A 20 2.08 20.04 -9.72
C VAL A 20 1.86 18.73 -8.96
N VAL A 21 1.11 17.78 -9.55
CA VAL A 21 0.87 16.46 -8.95
C VAL A 21 2.20 15.73 -8.69
N GLY A 22 3.11 15.69 -9.66
CA GLY A 22 4.40 15.00 -9.50
C GLY A 22 5.30 15.62 -8.43
N ALA A 23 5.36 16.95 -8.36
CA ALA A 23 6.11 17.65 -7.32
C ALA A 23 5.52 17.40 -5.92
N LEU A 24 4.19 17.46 -5.80
CA LEU A 24 3.50 17.16 -4.55
C LEU A 24 3.71 15.70 -4.13
N ALA A 25 3.61 14.75 -5.07
CA ALA A 25 3.80 13.33 -4.80
C ALA A 25 5.21 13.03 -4.25
N ARG A 26 6.25 13.73 -4.72
CA ARG A 26 7.62 13.58 -4.19
C ARG A 26 7.73 14.06 -2.75
N LEU A 27 7.09 15.18 -2.41
CA LEU A 27 7.08 15.68 -1.03
C LEU A 27 6.29 14.76 -0.10
N GLU A 28 5.13 14.28 -0.55
CA GLU A 28 4.34 13.30 0.20
C GLU A 28 5.06 11.96 0.34
N ALA A 29 5.85 11.55 -0.66
CA ALA A 29 6.65 10.32 -0.61
C ALA A 29 7.67 10.38 0.52
N LEU A 30 8.43 11.48 0.60
CA LEU A 30 9.35 11.73 1.72
C LEU A 30 8.63 11.77 3.06
N ARG A 31 7.41 12.33 3.11
CA ARG A 31 6.61 12.38 4.34
C ARG A 31 6.16 10.98 4.77
N ILE A 32 5.73 10.12 3.84
CA ILE A 32 5.32 8.74 4.14
C ILE A 32 6.51 7.92 4.63
N VAL A 33 7.64 7.92 3.91
CA VAL A 33 8.79 7.09 4.30
C VAL A 33 9.47 7.57 5.59
N ARG A 34 9.29 8.84 5.97
CA ARG A 34 9.74 9.40 7.25
C ARG A 34 8.66 9.38 8.34
N HIS A 35 7.47 8.86 8.04
CA HIS A 35 6.39 8.82 9.01
C HIS A 35 6.76 7.86 10.14
N PRO A 36 6.60 8.24 11.43
CA PRO A 36 7.02 7.40 12.55
C PRO A 36 6.36 6.02 12.54
N ALA A 37 5.07 5.93 12.20
CA ALA A 37 4.41 4.63 12.06
C ALA A 37 5.07 3.76 10.98
N PHE A 38 5.37 4.32 9.80
CA PHE A 38 6.01 3.58 8.71
C PHE A 38 7.39 3.07 9.12
N LEU A 39 8.19 3.91 9.77
CA LEU A 39 9.50 3.53 10.28
C LEU A 39 9.42 2.43 11.34
N LEU A 40 8.45 2.50 12.26
CA LEU A 40 8.22 1.44 13.25
C LEU A 40 7.81 0.12 12.56
N GLY A 41 6.98 0.18 11.53
CA GLY A 41 6.63 -1.00 10.76
C GLY A 41 7.79 -1.58 9.97
N LEU A 42 8.64 -0.73 9.40
CA LEU A 42 9.86 -1.15 8.71
C LEU A 42 10.81 -1.86 9.68
N LEU A 43 11.03 -1.28 10.86
CA LEU A 43 11.81 -1.92 11.92
C LEU A 43 11.19 -3.25 12.37
N GLY A 44 9.86 -3.29 12.55
CA GLY A 44 9.13 -4.50 12.88
C GLY A 44 9.30 -5.59 11.82
N THR A 45 9.11 -5.27 10.54
CA THR A 45 9.31 -6.22 9.44
C THR A 45 10.76 -6.72 9.36
N VAL A 46 11.75 -5.85 9.52
CA VAL A 46 13.17 -6.27 9.56
C VAL A 46 13.44 -7.18 10.75
N TYR A 47 12.90 -6.85 11.93
CA TYR A 47 13.03 -7.68 13.13
C TYR A 47 12.43 -9.08 12.91
N THR A 48 11.21 -9.17 12.38
CA THR A 48 10.58 -10.47 12.09
C THR A 48 11.43 -11.26 11.10
N LEU A 49 11.93 -10.63 10.01
CA LEU A 49 12.76 -11.31 9.01
C LEU A 49 14.06 -11.88 9.60
N ILE A 50 14.62 -11.22 10.61
CA ILE A 50 15.82 -11.70 11.31
C ILE A 50 15.50 -12.88 12.22
N GLN A 51 14.39 -12.82 12.97
CA GLN A 51 14.01 -13.85 13.93
C GLN A 51 13.74 -15.20 13.26
N GLU A 52 13.14 -15.19 12.08
CA GLU A 52 12.65 -16.40 11.42
C GLU A 52 13.63 -16.99 10.40
N ARG A 53 14.85 -16.45 10.32
CA ARG A 53 15.87 -16.87 9.34
C ARG A 53 16.31 -18.34 9.46
N GLY A 54 15.96 -19.02 10.55
CA GLY A 54 16.33 -20.41 10.81
C GLY A 54 15.17 -21.40 10.84
N ALA A 55 13.94 -20.96 10.55
CA ALA A 55 12.76 -21.82 10.54
C ALA A 55 12.36 -22.13 9.09
N ASP A 56 12.63 -23.37 8.64
CA ASP A 56 12.53 -23.80 7.24
C ASP A 56 11.22 -23.34 6.54
N MET A 57 10.06 -23.71 7.08
CA MET A 57 8.76 -23.36 6.47
C MET A 57 8.41 -21.88 6.65
N GLN A 58 8.79 -21.30 7.79
CA GLN A 58 8.50 -19.90 8.11
C GLN A 58 9.23 -18.95 7.16
N GLN A 59 10.48 -19.27 6.81
CA GLN A 59 11.29 -18.50 5.87
C GLN A 59 10.58 -18.34 4.52
N TYR A 60 9.92 -19.39 4.03
CA TYR A 60 9.13 -19.33 2.81
C TYR A 60 7.91 -18.40 2.93
N TRP A 61 7.12 -18.55 4.00
CA TRP A 61 5.96 -17.68 4.22
C TRP A 61 6.32 -16.20 4.34
N MET A 62 7.47 -15.91 4.94
CA MET A 62 7.98 -14.55 5.03
C MET A 62 8.30 -13.94 3.66
N LEU A 63 8.90 -14.73 2.75
CA LEU A 63 9.22 -14.30 1.39
C LEU A 63 7.96 -14.11 0.54
N SER A 64 6.90 -14.88 0.82
CA SER A 64 5.57 -14.73 0.21
C SER A 64 4.80 -13.50 0.69
N GLY A 65 5.38 -12.68 1.57
CA GLY A 65 4.84 -11.36 1.93
C GLY A 65 4.24 -11.26 3.33
N GLN A 66 4.13 -12.35 4.09
CA GLN A 66 3.57 -12.32 5.46
C GLN A 66 4.35 -11.38 6.39
N ALA A 67 5.68 -11.36 6.24
CA ALA A 67 6.59 -10.45 6.96
C ALA A 67 6.26 -8.96 6.74
N PHE A 68 5.75 -8.63 5.55
CA PHE A 68 5.51 -7.27 5.10
C PHE A 68 4.17 -6.74 5.54
N ALA A 69 3.35 -7.56 6.19
CA ALA A 69 2.05 -7.15 6.60
C ALA A 69 2.08 -6.19 7.82
N THR A 70 3.10 -6.30 8.68
CA THR A 70 3.41 -5.26 9.69
C THR A 70 3.73 -3.91 9.04
N LEU A 71 4.56 -3.91 7.99
CA LEU A 71 4.85 -2.72 7.19
C LEU A 71 3.59 -2.23 6.46
N GLY A 72 2.75 -3.12 5.96
CA GLY A 72 1.44 -2.79 5.37
C GLY A 72 0.54 -2.07 6.38
N ALA A 73 0.28 -2.66 7.54
CA ALA A 73 -0.58 -2.10 8.60
C ALA A 73 -0.12 -0.70 9.05
N THR A 74 1.18 -0.49 9.18
CA THR A 74 1.72 0.82 9.54
C THR A 74 1.73 1.82 8.38
N THR A 75 1.83 1.35 7.13
CA THR A 75 1.63 2.16 5.92
C THR A 75 0.17 2.57 5.77
N PHE A 76 -0.79 1.70 6.12
CA PHE A 76 -2.21 2.06 6.24
C PHE A 76 -2.40 3.21 7.23
N LEU A 77 -1.82 3.09 8.43
CA LEU A 77 -1.90 4.14 9.46
C LEU A 77 -1.31 5.47 8.98
N ALA A 78 -0.12 5.43 8.35
CA ALA A 78 0.51 6.60 7.76
C ALA A 78 -0.35 7.22 6.65
N GLY A 79 -0.90 6.42 5.74
CA GLY A 79 -1.77 6.85 4.66
C GLY A 79 -3.07 7.49 5.17
N PHE A 80 -3.71 6.87 6.17
CA PHE A 80 -4.91 7.38 6.81
C PHE A 80 -4.67 8.75 7.46
N LEU A 81 -3.65 8.88 8.30
CA LEU A 81 -3.33 10.13 8.99
C LEU A 81 -2.93 11.23 8.00
N ASN A 82 -2.23 10.88 6.92
CA ASN A 82 -1.83 11.85 5.91
C ASN A 82 -3.03 12.34 5.08
N ALA A 83 -3.97 11.45 4.74
CA ALA A 83 -5.19 11.79 3.98
C ALA A 83 -6.21 12.60 4.81
N SER A 84 -6.26 12.38 6.12
CA SER A 84 -7.19 13.06 7.05
C SER A 84 -6.62 14.37 7.63
N ARG A 85 -5.35 14.70 7.37
CA ARG A 85 -4.65 15.86 7.97
C ARG A 85 -5.41 17.19 7.86
N VAL A 86 -6.02 17.46 6.70
CA VAL A 86 -6.70 18.74 6.43
C VAL A 86 -7.88 18.92 7.38
N SER A 87 -8.66 17.86 7.57
CA SER A 87 -9.81 17.86 8.48
C SER A 87 -9.37 17.85 9.94
N ARG A 88 -8.35 17.04 10.29
CA ARG A 88 -7.80 16.95 11.65
C ARG A 88 -7.28 18.30 12.13
N ASP A 89 -6.54 19.00 11.28
CA ASP A 89 -5.88 20.25 11.62
C ASP A 89 -6.79 21.47 11.34
N ARG A 90 -8.06 21.24 10.94
CA ARG A 90 -9.05 22.26 10.54
C ARG A 90 -8.50 23.27 9.52
N ALA A 91 -7.57 22.82 8.67
CA ALA A 91 -6.82 23.67 7.76
C ALA A 91 -7.53 23.88 6.41
N GLY A 92 -8.83 23.61 6.32
CA GLY A 92 -9.59 23.66 5.07
C GLY A 92 -9.45 24.99 4.33
N GLU A 93 -9.57 26.11 5.05
CA GLU A 93 -9.45 27.46 4.49
C GLU A 93 -8.03 27.74 3.94
N LEU A 94 -6.99 27.32 4.68
CA LEU A 94 -5.60 27.46 4.24
C LEU A 94 -5.31 26.63 2.99
N TYR A 95 -5.83 25.40 2.92
CA TYR A 95 -5.69 24.54 1.75
C TYR A 95 -6.57 24.97 0.57
N ALA A 96 -7.68 25.67 0.82
CA ALA A 96 -8.52 26.25 -0.23
C ALA A 96 -7.82 27.40 -0.97
N ALA A 97 -6.91 28.12 -0.30
CA ALA A 97 -6.10 29.17 -0.92
C ALA A 97 -4.96 28.63 -1.80
N LEU A 98 -4.61 27.33 -1.70
CA LEU A 98 -3.53 26.74 -2.48
C LEU A 98 -3.97 26.40 -3.91
N PRO A 99 -3.10 26.59 -4.92
CA PRO A 99 -3.38 26.20 -6.29
C PRO A 99 -3.39 24.66 -6.42
N GLY A 100 -4.58 24.07 -6.34
CA GLY A 100 -4.79 22.63 -6.55
C GLY A 100 -6.07 22.14 -5.91
N SER A 101 -6.89 21.39 -6.67
CA SER A 101 -8.10 20.76 -6.15
C SER A 101 -7.77 19.62 -5.16
N ASP A 102 -8.74 19.23 -4.35
CA ASP A 102 -8.59 18.09 -3.44
C ASP A 102 -8.22 16.79 -4.18
N ALA A 103 -8.78 16.57 -5.37
CA ALA A 103 -8.42 15.42 -6.19
C ALA A 103 -6.93 15.39 -6.58
N ILE A 104 -6.31 16.55 -6.85
CA ILE A 104 -4.86 16.65 -7.12
C ILE A 104 -4.06 16.23 -5.88
N ARG A 105 -4.50 16.64 -4.69
CA ARG A 105 -3.85 16.29 -3.42
C ARG A 105 -4.00 14.80 -3.11
N THR A 106 -5.20 14.25 -3.24
CA THR A 106 -5.48 12.82 -3.07
C THR A 106 -4.67 11.98 -4.05
N GLY A 107 -4.63 12.37 -5.33
CA GLY A 107 -3.81 11.72 -6.36
C GLY A 107 -2.31 11.75 -6.05
N ALA A 108 -1.80 12.87 -5.53
CA ALA A 108 -0.40 12.96 -5.12
C ALA A 108 -0.07 12.05 -3.92
N ILE A 109 -0.96 11.94 -2.94
CA ILE A 109 -0.80 11.01 -1.81
C ILE A 109 -0.81 9.56 -2.31
N LEU A 110 -1.73 9.20 -3.21
CA LEU A 110 -1.77 7.84 -3.79
C LEU A 110 -0.50 7.52 -4.59
N LEU A 111 -0.03 8.44 -5.43
CA LEU A 111 1.24 8.28 -6.17
C LEU A 111 2.44 8.16 -5.24
N SER A 112 2.40 8.82 -4.09
CA SER A 112 3.48 8.76 -3.11
C SER A 112 3.65 7.38 -2.46
N LEU A 113 2.63 6.51 -2.52
CA LEU A 113 2.71 5.12 -2.08
C LEU A 113 3.72 4.30 -2.90
N ALA A 114 4.07 4.74 -4.11
CA ALA A 114 5.15 4.11 -4.89
C ALA A 114 6.50 4.14 -4.15
N ALA A 115 6.75 5.15 -3.29
CA ALA A 115 7.96 5.19 -2.48
C ALA A 115 7.93 4.15 -1.34
N ALA A 116 6.77 3.93 -0.71
CA ALA A 116 6.59 2.86 0.26
C ALA A 116 6.78 1.48 -0.40
N ALA A 117 6.23 1.31 -1.62
CA ALA A 117 6.43 0.13 -2.44
C ALA A 117 7.90 -0.12 -2.75
N ALA A 118 8.64 0.93 -3.16
CA ALA A 118 10.06 0.83 -3.47
C ALA A 118 10.89 0.40 -2.25
N VAL A 119 10.59 0.95 -1.06
CA VAL A 119 11.23 0.51 0.20
C VAL A 119 10.93 -0.97 0.46
N ALA A 120 9.66 -1.39 0.33
CA ALA A 120 9.28 -2.78 0.49
C ALA A 120 10.03 -3.68 -0.51
N THR A 121 10.11 -3.32 -1.79
CA THR A 121 10.88 -4.03 -2.80
C THR A 121 12.34 -4.19 -2.42
N VAL A 122 13.00 -3.13 -1.94
CA VAL A 122 14.41 -3.20 -1.51
C VAL A 122 14.57 -4.21 -0.36
N VAL A 123 13.69 -4.14 0.65
CA VAL A 123 13.73 -5.07 1.78
C VAL A 123 13.45 -6.50 1.32
N THR A 124 12.50 -6.72 0.41
CA THR A 124 12.18 -8.04 -0.13
C THR A 124 13.35 -8.61 -0.93
N VAL A 125 14.00 -7.81 -1.78
CA VAL A 125 15.18 -8.26 -2.55
C VAL A 125 16.32 -8.64 -1.61
N VAL A 126 16.58 -7.85 -0.57
CA VAL A 126 17.62 -8.17 0.43
C VAL A 126 17.25 -9.45 1.18
N ALA A 127 16.01 -9.58 1.64
CA ALA A 127 15.53 -10.77 2.33
C ALA A 127 15.65 -12.03 1.43
N TRP A 128 15.22 -11.92 0.18
CA TRP A 128 15.32 -12.98 -0.82
C TRP A 128 16.77 -13.41 -1.03
N LEU A 129 17.70 -12.48 -1.24
CA LEU A 129 19.12 -12.82 -1.43
C LEU A 129 19.75 -13.47 -0.20
N LEU A 130 19.32 -13.09 1.01
CA LEU A 130 19.82 -13.67 2.26
C LEU A 130 19.22 -15.04 2.60
N ALA A 131 18.01 -15.31 2.11
CA ALA A 131 17.23 -16.51 2.40
C ALA A 131 17.39 -17.58 1.30
N VAL A 132 17.24 -17.16 0.04
CA VAL A 132 17.24 -18.02 -1.15
C VAL A 132 18.63 -18.11 -1.78
N GLY A 133 19.48 -17.11 -1.59
CA GLY A 133 20.79 -17.07 -2.24
C GLY A 133 20.71 -16.83 -3.76
N PRO A 134 21.88 -16.83 -4.45
CA PRO A 134 21.97 -16.53 -5.87
C PRO A 134 21.54 -17.69 -6.78
N ASP A 135 21.47 -18.92 -6.26
CA ASP A 135 21.03 -20.12 -6.99
C ASP A 135 19.50 -20.24 -7.07
N GLY A 136 18.76 -19.38 -6.36
CA GLY A 136 17.31 -19.32 -6.47
C GLY A 136 16.60 -20.50 -5.81
N ARG A 137 17.24 -21.17 -4.85
CA ARG A 137 16.76 -22.40 -4.23
C ARG A 137 16.71 -22.27 -2.72
N ILE A 138 15.68 -22.85 -2.12
CA ILE A 138 15.58 -23.00 -0.66
C ILE A 138 15.40 -24.47 -0.32
N MET A 139 15.96 -24.88 0.80
CA MET A 139 15.72 -26.20 1.37
C MET A 139 14.64 -26.07 2.44
N ILE A 140 13.54 -26.81 2.32
CA ILE A 140 12.49 -26.89 3.33
C ILE A 140 12.24 -28.36 3.62
N GLU A 141 12.41 -28.81 4.86
CA GLU A 141 12.09 -30.19 5.26
C GLU A 141 12.74 -31.27 4.37
N LEU A 142 14.01 -31.05 3.99
CA LEU A 142 14.79 -31.90 3.08
C LEU A 142 14.37 -31.86 1.59
N GLU A 143 13.40 -31.03 1.22
CA GLU A 143 13.03 -30.79 -0.17
C GLU A 143 13.65 -29.49 -0.70
N THR A 144 14.16 -29.53 -1.93
CA THR A 144 14.67 -28.34 -2.61
C THR A 144 13.55 -27.71 -3.43
N LEU A 145 13.20 -26.48 -3.08
CA LEU A 145 12.18 -25.69 -3.76
C LEU A 145 12.83 -24.55 -4.56
N THR A 146 12.21 -24.23 -5.69
CA THR A 146 12.56 -23.07 -6.53
C THR A 146 11.41 -22.07 -6.49
N PRO A 147 11.39 -21.16 -5.50
CA PRO A 147 10.28 -20.23 -5.32
C PRO A 147 10.14 -19.31 -6.54
N SER A 148 8.91 -18.98 -6.90
CA SER A 148 8.61 -18.15 -8.06
C SER A 148 8.95 -16.68 -7.80
N LEU A 149 9.39 -15.94 -8.82
CA LEU A 149 9.56 -14.48 -8.71
C LEU A 149 8.24 -13.72 -8.46
N LEU A 150 7.10 -14.38 -8.66
CA LEU A 150 5.79 -13.83 -8.34
C LEU A 150 5.54 -13.76 -6.84
N GLU A 151 6.18 -14.61 -6.03
CA GLU A 151 6.08 -14.61 -4.56
C GLU A 151 6.61 -13.31 -3.94
N PRO A 152 7.88 -12.91 -4.18
CA PRO A 152 8.40 -11.67 -3.62
C PRO A 152 7.74 -10.41 -4.21
N ALA A 153 7.11 -10.50 -5.40
CA ALA A 153 6.37 -9.38 -5.97
C ALA A 153 5.11 -9.00 -5.15
N GLN A 154 4.63 -9.90 -4.29
CA GLN A 154 3.45 -9.65 -3.43
C GLN A 154 3.75 -8.59 -2.37
N ALA A 155 4.95 -8.60 -1.78
CA ALA A 155 5.34 -7.70 -0.69
C ALA A 155 5.14 -6.19 -1.01
N PRO A 156 5.65 -5.63 -2.11
CA PRO A 156 5.39 -4.22 -2.44
C PRO A 156 3.92 -3.94 -2.77
N LEU A 157 3.18 -4.89 -3.36
CA LEU A 157 1.75 -4.73 -3.62
C LEU A 157 0.92 -4.74 -2.33
N ILE A 158 1.26 -5.60 -1.36
CA ILE A 158 0.63 -5.61 -0.02
C ILE A 158 0.80 -4.23 0.62
N VAL A 159 2.04 -3.71 0.67
CA VAL A 159 2.31 -2.39 1.28
C VAL A 159 1.54 -1.27 0.58
N MET A 160 1.49 -1.27 -0.76
CA MET A 160 0.68 -0.32 -1.52
C MET A 160 -0.82 -0.47 -1.28
N ALA A 161 -1.35 -1.69 -1.24
CA ALA A 161 -2.76 -1.97 -1.03
C ALA A 161 -3.22 -1.42 0.33
N PHE A 162 -2.47 -1.71 1.39
CA PHE A 162 -2.73 -1.17 2.71
C PHE A 162 -2.62 0.36 2.74
N GLY A 163 -1.60 0.94 2.10
CA GLY A 163 -1.49 2.39 1.96
C GLY A 163 -2.69 3.02 1.26
N ALA A 164 -3.14 2.44 0.15
CA ALA A 164 -4.28 2.92 -0.62
C ALA A 164 -5.59 2.81 0.15
N LEU A 165 -5.80 1.71 0.88
CA LEU A 165 -6.91 1.56 1.82
C LEU A 165 -6.87 2.64 2.90
N GLY A 166 -5.71 2.86 3.52
CA GLY A 166 -5.52 3.91 4.52
C GLY A 166 -5.90 5.28 3.98
N VAL A 167 -5.44 5.63 2.78
CA VAL A 167 -5.82 6.88 2.09
C VAL A 167 -7.33 6.94 1.86
N CYS A 168 -7.93 5.87 1.33
CA CYS A 168 -9.37 5.81 1.10
C CYS A 168 -10.15 6.06 2.39
N PHE A 169 -9.91 5.28 3.44
CA PHE A 169 -10.60 5.48 4.72
C PHE A 169 -10.34 6.88 5.29
N GLY A 170 -9.10 7.37 5.28
CA GLY A 170 -8.78 8.72 5.78
C GLY A 170 -9.51 9.85 5.05
N ARG A 171 -9.87 9.67 3.77
CA ARG A 171 -10.71 10.63 3.00
C ARG A 171 -12.19 10.55 3.35
N TRP A 172 -12.70 9.36 3.66
CA TRP A 172 -14.13 9.15 3.94
C TRP A 172 -14.47 9.33 5.42
N THR A 173 -13.56 9.01 6.33
CA THR A 173 -13.76 9.04 7.78
C THR A 173 -12.61 9.80 8.47
N PRO A 174 -12.60 11.14 8.45
CA PRO A 174 -11.46 11.96 8.89
C PRO A 174 -11.23 12.00 10.42
N GLN A 175 -11.67 10.98 11.16
CA GLN A 175 -11.50 10.87 12.60
C GLN A 175 -10.22 10.10 12.91
N PRO A 176 -9.21 10.70 13.56
CA PRO A 176 -7.89 10.08 13.77
C PRO A 176 -7.95 8.82 14.63
N ILE A 177 -8.92 8.73 15.54
CA ILE A 177 -9.12 7.54 16.39
C ILE A 177 -9.52 6.29 15.59
N LEU A 178 -10.12 6.46 14.40
CA LEU A 178 -10.47 5.33 13.55
C LEU A 178 -9.24 4.71 12.88
N ALA A 179 -8.13 5.43 12.78
CA ALA A 179 -6.92 4.92 12.14
C ALA A 179 -6.38 3.66 12.85
N PRO A 180 -6.08 3.66 14.17
CA PRO A 180 -5.65 2.46 14.87
C PRO A 180 -6.76 1.39 14.96
N LEU A 181 -8.03 1.78 15.13
CA LEU A 181 -9.14 0.83 15.21
C LEU A 181 -9.32 0.04 13.90
N LEU A 182 -9.33 0.73 12.76
CA LEU A 182 -9.41 0.10 11.45
C LEU A 182 -8.14 -0.71 11.17
N THR A 183 -6.97 -0.26 11.62
CA THR A 183 -5.74 -1.06 11.52
C THR A 183 -5.91 -2.40 12.23
N ILE A 184 -6.43 -2.40 13.47
CA ILE A 184 -6.70 -3.62 14.25
C ILE A 184 -7.74 -4.50 13.55
N VAL A 185 -8.83 -3.93 13.04
CA VAL A 185 -9.88 -4.69 12.33
C VAL A 185 -9.34 -5.35 11.07
N VAL A 186 -8.58 -4.60 10.25
CA VAL A 186 -8.01 -5.08 9.00
C VAL A 186 -6.87 -6.08 9.21
N TRP A 187 -6.18 -6.04 10.37
CA TRP A 187 -4.94 -6.80 10.59
C TRP A 187 -4.99 -7.87 11.70
N VAL A 188 -5.58 -7.56 12.85
CA VAL A 188 -5.55 -8.43 14.04
C VAL A 188 -6.85 -9.23 14.17
N GLY A 189 -7.95 -8.72 13.62
CA GLY A 189 -9.27 -9.34 13.74
C GLY A 189 -9.45 -10.60 12.89
N PRO A 190 -10.50 -11.40 13.18
CA PRO A 190 -10.88 -12.56 12.36
C PRO A 190 -11.11 -12.19 10.89
N VAL A 191 -11.45 -10.93 10.59
CA VAL A 191 -11.55 -10.39 9.24
C VAL A 191 -10.23 -10.50 8.47
N ALA A 192 -9.09 -10.17 9.09
CA ALA A 192 -7.78 -10.27 8.44
C ALA A 192 -7.47 -11.69 8.00
N TRP A 193 -7.78 -12.66 8.86
CA TRP A 193 -7.51 -14.09 8.66
C TRP A 193 -8.60 -14.80 7.85
N SER A 194 -9.78 -14.21 7.72
CA SER A 194 -10.90 -14.71 6.90
C SER A 194 -10.84 -14.19 5.47
N ILE A 195 -10.01 -13.17 5.20
CA ILE A 195 -9.82 -12.65 3.85
C ILE A 195 -8.69 -13.43 3.18
N PRO A 196 -8.91 -13.99 1.98
CA PRO A 196 -7.92 -14.83 1.29
C PRO A 196 -6.52 -14.24 1.11
N TRP A 197 -6.29 -12.94 1.31
CA TRP A 197 -4.95 -12.34 1.22
C TRP A 197 -3.95 -12.86 2.29
N VAL A 198 -4.42 -13.46 3.40
CA VAL A 198 -3.55 -14.12 4.41
C VAL A 198 -3.57 -15.64 4.26
N SER A 199 -4.72 -16.21 3.88
CA SER A 199 -4.92 -17.67 3.84
C SER A 199 -4.62 -18.31 2.49
N MET A 200 -4.21 -17.54 1.46
CA MET A 200 -3.56 -18.08 0.26
C MET A 200 -2.14 -18.52 0.63
N GLU A 201 -2.03 -19.51 1.49
CA GLU A 201 -0.76 -20.15 1.77
C GLU A 201 -0.30 -20.86 0.51
N THR A 202 0.67 -20.27 -0.18
CA THR A 202 1.27 -20.84 -1.39
C THR A 202 2.22 -21.97 -1.05
N VAL A 203 1.98 -22.78 -0.02
CA VAL A 203 2.89 -23.87 0.34
C VAL A 203 2.88 -24.88 -0.80
N PRO A 204 4.03 -25.32 -1.33
CA PRO A 204 4.06 -26.47 -2.21
C PRO A 204 3.31 -27.64 -1.56
N SER A 205 2.55 -28.40 -2.35
CA SER A 205 1.87 -29.59 -1.84
C SER A 205 2.91 -30.60 -1.35
N LEU A 206 3.26 -30.53 -0.05
CA LEU A 206 4.08 -31.55 0.56
C LEU A 206 3.25 -32.85 0.61
N PRO A 207 3.87 -34.02 0.39
CA PRO A 207 3.16 -35.30 0.35
C PRO A 207 2.49 -35.72 1.68
N TYR A 208 2.63 -34.94 2.74
CA TYR A 208 2.02 -35.16 4.05
C TYR A 208 0.88 -34.15 4.31
N ASN A 209 -0.37 -34.63 4.27
CA ASN A 209 -1.63 -33.93 4.62
C ASN A 209 -1.99 -32.66 3.81
N THR A 210 -2.71 -32.91 2.70
CA THR A 210 -3.08 -31.98 1.63
C THR A 210 -4.36 -31.14 1.87
N ASP A 211 -4.59 -30.64 3.07
CA ASP A 211 -5.76 -29.77 3.33
C ASP A 211 -5.48 -28.27 3.04
N TRP A 212 -4.26 -27.93 2.64
CA TRP A 212 -3.87 -26.57 2.28
C TRP A 212 -4.15 -26.30 0.79
N VAL A 213 -5.12 -25.42 0.52
CA VAL A 213 -5.43 -24.98 -0.84
C VAL A 213 -4.35 -24.01 -1.31
N VAL A 214 -3.49 -24.48 -2.20
CA VAL A 214 -2.40 -23.68 -2.77
C VAL A 214 -2.97 -22.70 -3.79
N GLY A 215 -3.11 -21.44 -3.39
CA GLY A 215 -3.52 -20.37 -4.27
C GLY A 215 -2.44 -20.01 -5.30
N SER A 216 -2.84 -19.59 -6.50
CA SER A 216 -1.88 -19.10 -7.50
C SER A 216 -1.35 -17.71 -7.12
N ALA A 217 -0.03 -17.58 -6.95
CA ALA A 217 0.60 -16.27 -6.71
C ALA A 217 0.20 -15.22 -7.77
N ALA A 218 -0.02 -15.63 -9.01
CA ALA A 218 -0.47 -14.74 -10.07
C ALA A 218 -1.87 -14.15 -9.78
N TRP A 219 -2.82 -14.98 -9.31
CA TRP A 219 -4.16 -14.51 -8.95
C TRP A 219 -4.14 -13.63 -7.71
N HIS A 220 -3.25 -13.89 -6.76
CA HIS A 220 -3.07 -13.00 -5.61
C HIS A 220 -2.53 -11.62 -6.03
N LEU A 221 -1.58 -11.55 -6.98
CA LEU A 221 -1.12 -10.27 -7.51
C LEU A 221 -2.24 -9.49 -8.22
N VAL A 222 -3.12 -10.18 -8.98
CA VAL A 222 -4.31 -9.58 -9.59
C VAL A 222 -5.26 -9.05 -8.53
N PHE A 223 -5.51 -9.81 -7.47
CA PHE A 223 -6.30 -9.39 -6.33
C PHE A 223 -5.74 -8.11 -5.69
N LEU A 224 -4.44 -8.08 -5.36
CA LEU A 224 -3.80 -6.93 -4.72
C LEU A 224 -3.84 -5.68 -5.62
N ALA A 225 -3.57 -5.84 -6.92
CA ALA A 225 -3.71 -4.76 -7.89
C ALA A 225 -5.16 -4.24 -7.95
N GLY A 226 -6.14 -5.14 -7.88
CA GLY A 226 -7.57 -4.82 -7.78
C GLY A 226 -7.90 -4.01 -6.53
N VAL A 227 -7.38 -4.41 -5.36
CA VAL A 227 -7.55 -3.66 -4.09
C VAL A 227 -6.97 -2.25 -4.21
N ILE A 228 -5.74 -2.11 -4.73
CA ILE A 228 -5.10 -0.81 -4.94
C ILE A 228 -5.96 0.08 -5.85
N ALA A 229 -6.41 -0.45 -6.99
CA ALA A 229 -7.22 0.29 -7.95
C ALA A 229 -8.58 0.71 -7.36
N THR A 230 -9.25 -0.21 -6.66
CA THR A 230 -10.55 0.06 -6.01
C THR A 230 -10.42 1.14 -4.96
N ALA A 231 -9.48 1.00 -4.02
CA ALA A 231 -9.27 1.94 -2.93
C ALA A 231 -8.84 3.33 -3.46
N SER A 232 -7.95 3.36 -4.47
CA SER A 232 -7.53 4.60 -5.12
C SER A 232 -8.69 5.29 -5.83
N GLY A 233 -9.51 4.54 -6.56
CA GLY A 233 -10.70 5.05 -7.25
C GLY A 233 -11.72 5.62 -6.26
N LEU A 234 -12.05 4.87 -5.20
CA LEU A 234 -12.97 5.32 -4.15
C LEU A 234 -12.45 6.57 -3.40
N ALA A 235 -11.15 6.65 -3.16
CA ALA A 235 -10.53 7.83 -2.55
C ALA A 235 -10.70 9.07 -3.46
N LEU A 236 -10.49 8.92 -4.77
CA LEU A 236 -10.65 10.01 -5.74
C LEU A 236 -12.12 10.40 -5.98
N LEU A 237 -13.04 9.44 -5.96
CA LEU A 237 -14.49 9.67 -6.11
C LEU A 237 -15.07 10.56 -5.00
N ARG A 238 -14.41 10.62 -3.84
CA ARG A 238 -14.79 11.51 -2.74
C ARG A 238 -14.76 12.99 -3.16
N ASP A 239 -13.84 13.34 -4.05
CA ASP A 239 -13.52 14.71 -4.43
C ASP A 239 -14.08 15.07 -5.81
N VAL A 240 -14.03 14.13 -6.77
CA VAL A 240 -14.47 14.37 -8.15
C VAL A 240 -15.10 13.10 -8.74
N ARG A 241 -16.36 13.20 -9.19
CA ARG A 241 -17.07 12.14 -9.91
C ARG A 241 -16.78 12.22 -11.41
N ARG A 242 -15.67 11.65 -11.85
CA ARG A 242 -15.34 11.47 -13.28
C ARG A 242 -15.60 10.02 -13.71
N PRO A 243 -16.05 9.79 -14.96
CA PRO A 243 -16.31 8.45 -15.47
C PRO A 243 -15.06 7.56 -15.37
N ASP A 244 -13.88 8.09 -15.71
CA ASP A 244 -12.62 7.36 -15.61
C ASP A 244 -12.34 6.84 -14.20
N THR A 245 -12.62 7.64 -13.16
CA THR A 245 -12.43 7.24 -11.77
C THR A 245 -13.40 6.13 -11.36
N VAL A 246 -14.65 6.19 -11.84
CA VAL A 246 -15.65 5.13 -11.63
C VAL A 246 -15.19 3.84 -12.30
N LEU A 247 -14.68 3.92 -13.53
CA LEU A 247 -14.16 2.76 -14.27
C LEU A 247 -12.96 2.13 -13.57
N VAL A 248 -12.03 2.92 -13.03
CA VAL A 248 -10.90 2.40 -12.25
C VAL A 248 -11.38 1.68 -10.99
N ALA A 249 -12.34 2.25 -10.25
CA ALA A 249 -12.89 1.63 -9.06
C ALA A 249 -13.64 0.32 -9.39
N ALA A 250 -14.48 0.32 -10.42
CA ALA A 250 -15.24 -0.85 -10.85
C ALA A 250 -14.35 -1.95 -11.42
N GLY A 251 -13.37 -1.59 -12.26
CA GLY A 251 -12.39 -2.54 -12.80
C GLY A 251 -11.53 -3.16 -11.70
N GLY A 252 -11.13 -2.35 -10.70
CA GLY A 252 -10.46 -2.85 -9.50
C GLY A 252 -11.33 -3.85 -8.73
N ALA A 253 -12.61 -3.54 -8.50
CA ALA A 253 -13.52 -4.41 -7.77
C ALA A 253 -13.77 -5.74 -8.50
N LEU A 254 -13.84 -5.70 -9.83
CA LEU A 254 -13.91 -6.90 -10.65
C LEU A 254 -12.64 -7.75 -10.53
N ALA A 255 -11.45 -7.12 -10.56
CA ALA A 255 -10.18 -7.83 -10.37
C ALA A 255 -10.08 -8.47 -8.97
N VAL A 256 -10.58 -7.80 -7.94
CA VAL A 256 -10.72 -8.38 -6.59
C VAL A 256 -11.62 -9.61 -6.62
N ALA A 257 -12.81 -9.52 -7.22
CA ALA A 257 -13.74 -10.64 -7.29
C ALA A 257 -13.16 -11.83 -8.06
N LEU A 258 -12.47 -11.57 -9.19
CA LEU A 258 -11.80 -12.61 -9.98
C LEU A 258 -10.65 -13.26 -9.21
N GLY A 259 -9.83 -12.46 -8.54
CA GLY A 259 -8.74 -12.97 -7.72
C GLY A 259 -9.23 -13.82 -6.55
N LEU A 260 -10.37 -13.47 -5.95
CA LEU A 260 -11.02 -14.29 -4.90
C LEU A 260 -11.64 -15.58 -5.44
N ALA A 261 -12.15 -15.57 -6.67
CA ALA A 261 -12.83 -16.73 -7.26
C ALA A 261 -11.87 -17.76 -7.85
N LEU A 262 -10.64 -17.35 -8.18
CA LEU A 262 -9.67 -18.16 -8.94
C LEU A 262 -8.40 -18.50 -8.15
N ALA A 263 -8.29 -18.01 -6.92
CA ALA A 263 -7.22 -18.37 -5.99
C ALA A 263 -7.72 -19.38 -4.96
#